data_AF-A0A9C7UZT5-F1
#
_entry.id   AF-A0A9C7UZT5-F1
#
_cell.length_a   1.000
_cell.length_b   1.000
_cell.length_c   1.000
_cell.angle_alpha   90.00
_cell.angle_beta   90.00
_cell.angle_gamma   90.00
#
_symmetry.space_group_name_H-M   'P 1'
#
loop_
_entity.id
_entity.type
_entity.pdbx_description
1 polymer ?
#
loop_
_entity_poly.entity_id
_entity_poly.type
_entity_poly.pdbx_seq_one_letter_code
_entity_poly.pdbx_strand_id
1 'polypeptide(L)' 'TTHYMEEAEQLSDRIAIMVGGRIHAVGTLGELEQLSGEQGLENAFVRIAEQAGGADR' A
#
# COMPACT_ATOMS: atom_id res chain seq x y z
N THR A 1 -12.36 8.14 6.11
CA THR A 1 -11.28 7.15 6.23
C THR A 1 -11.93 5.88 6.74
N THR A 2 -12.11 4.87 5.89
CA THR A 2 -12.71 3.61 6.38
C THR A 2 -11.65 2.93 7.25
N HIS A 3 -12.04 2.38 8.40
CA HIS A 3 -11.16 1.62 9.28
C HIS A 3 -11.13 0.13 8.90
N TYR A 4 -11.74 -0.21 7.77
CA TYR A 4 -11.89 -1.57 7.26
C TYR A 4 -11.15 -1.67 5.93
N MET A 5 -9.88 -2.08 6.01
CA MET A 5 -9.09 -2.43 4.82
C MET A 5 -9.77 -3.53 4.00
N GLU A 6 -10.57 -4.38 4.64
CA GLU A 6 -11.38 -5.44 4.02
C GLU A 6 -12.46 -4.90 3.06
N GLU A 7 -13.04 -3.71 3.33
CA GLU A 7 -13.97 -3.06 2.40
C GLU A 7 -13.23 -2.42 1.21
N ALA A 8 -12.00 -1.94 1.42
CA ALA A 8 -11.19 -1.35 0.36
C ALA A 8 -10.75 -2.40 -0.68
N GLU A 9 -10.47 -3.63 -0.25
CA GLU A 9 -10.17 -4.76 -1.13
C GLU A 9 -11.38 -5.20 -1.98
N GLN A 10 -12.61 -5.09 -1.48
CA GLN A 10 -13.81 -5.46 -2.25
C GLN A 10 -14.39 -4.34 -3.13
N LEU A 11 -14.28 -3.07 -2.71
CA LEU A 11 -14.87 -1.94 -3.46
C LEU A 11 -13.89 -1.21 -4.39
N SER A 12 -12.58 -1.39 -4.24
CA SER A 12 -11.59 -0.62 -5.01
C SER A 12 -10.80 -1.52 -5.94
N ASP A 13 -10.90 -1.27 -7.24
CA ASP A 13 -10.07 -1.95 -8.24
C ASP A 13 -8.57 -1.65 -8.04
N ARG A 14 -8.24 -0.52 -7.39
CA ARG A 14 -6.85 -0.07 -7.18
C ARG A 14 -6.71 0.68 -5.86
N ILE A 15 -5.60 0.42 -5.17
CA ILE A 15 -5.21 1.00 -3.89
C ILE A 15 -3.97 1.85 -4.10
N ALA A 16 -3.96 3.07 -3.54
CA ALA A 16 -2.84 4.00 -3.59
C ALA A 16 -2.20 4.14 -2.20
N ILE A 17 -0.90 3.91 -2.11
CA ILE A 17 -0.10 4.11 -0.90
C ILE A 17 0.58 5.47 -1.01
N MET A 18 0.22 6.36 -0.09
CA MET A 18 0.76 7.71 -0.01
C MET A 18 1.54 7.90 1.29
N VAL A 19 2.79 8.36 1.16
CA VAL A 19 3.71 8.61 2.27
C VAL A 19 4.30 10.00 2.09
N GLY A 20 4.30 10.82 3.14
CA GLY A 20 4.84 12.19 3.07
C GLY A 20 4.17 13.09 2.02
N GLY A 21 2.91 12.83 1.66
CA GLY A 21 2.19 13.58 0.62
C GLY A 21 2.55 13.21 -0.82
N ARG A 22 3.32 12.13 -1.03
CA ARG A 22 3.62 11.57 -2.36
C ARG A 22 3.09 10.16 -2.48
N ILE A 23 2.59 9.79 -3.66
CA ILE A 23 2.19 8.42 -3.95
C ILE A 23 3.46 7.61 -4.25
N HIS A 24 3.68 6.56 -3.48
CA HIS A 24 4.82 5.66 -3.63
C HIS A 24 4.47 4.35 -4.33
N ALA A 25 3.24 3.88 -4.18
CA ALA A 25 2.74 2.73 -4.92
C ALA A 25 1.26 2.91 -5.26
N VAL A 26 0.85 2.42 -6.43
CA VAL A 26 -0.55 2.36 -6.81
C VAL A 26 -0.81 1.08 -7.60
N GLY A 27 -1.79 0.30 -7.18
CA GLY A 27 -2.05 -0.99 -7.78
C GLY A 27 -3.17 -1.74 -7.10
N THR A 28 -3.57 -2.86 -7.68
CA THR A 28 -4.44 -3.84 -7.02
C THR A 28 -3.76 -4.43 -5.78
N LEU A 29 -4.51 -5.12 -4.92
CA LEU A 29 -3.92 -5.87 -3.80
C LEU A 29 -2.77 -6.77 -4.25
N GLY A 30 -3.00 -7.58 -5.29
CA GLY A 30 -1.98 -8.48 -5.81
C GLY A 30 -0.74 -7.77 -6.35
N GLU A 31 -0.90 -6.60 -6.98
CA GLU A 31 0.23 -5.78 -7.41
C GLU A 31 1.02 -5.24 -6.21
N LEU A 32 0.34 -4.80 -5.15
CA LEU A 32 0.98 -4.32 -3.92
C LEU A 32 1.67 -5.46 -3.15
N GLU A 33 1.08 -6.64 -3.11
CA GLU A 33 1.70 -7.85 -2.56
C GLU A 33 2.95 -8.24 -3.35
N GLN A 34 2.90 -8.19 -4.69
CA GLN A 34 4.06 -8.43 -5.54
C GLN A 34 5.15 -7.36 -5.38
N LEU A 35 4.77 -6.09 -5.24
CA LEU A 35 5.69 -4.97 -5.03
C LEU A 35 6.41 -5.05 -3.68
N SER A 36 5.66 -5.41 -2.64
CA SER A 36 6.17 -5.50 -1.27
C SER A 36 6.86 -6.84 -0.96
N GLY A 37 6.51 -7.90 -1.69
CA GLY A 37 6.91 -9.28 -1.42
C GLY A 37 6.19 -9.93 -0.24
N GLU A 38 5.19 -9.25 0.35
CA GLU A 38 4.42 -9.72 1.50
C GLU A 38 2.96 -9.93 1.13
N GLN A 39 2.27 -10.83 1.85
CA GLN A 39 0.83 -11.05 1.69
C GLN A 39 0.02 -10.16 2.62
N GLY A 40 -1.09 -9.65 2.11
CA GLY A 40 -2.01 -8.77 2.81
C GLY A 40 -1.66 -7.29 2.69
N LEU A 41 -2.70 -6.45 2.57
CA LEU A 41 -2.56 -5.01 2.36
C LEU A 41 -1.76 -4.33 3.47
N GLU A 42 -1.95 -4.75 4.72
CA GLU A 42 -1.26 -4.16 5.87
C GLU A 42 0.26 -4.37 5.79
N ASN A 43 0.70 -5.61 5.55
CA ASN A 43 2.13 -5.91 5.42
C ASN A 43 2.71 -5.21 4.19
N ALA A 44 2.00 -5.25 3.06
CA ALA A 44 2.42 -4.57 1.85
C ALA A 44 2.58 -3.05 2.07
N PHE A 45 1.64 -2.44 2.79
CA PHE A 45 1.70 -1.03 3.17
C PHE A 45 2.91 -0.74 4.05
N VAL A 46 3.15 -1.51 5.12
CA VAL A 46 4.28 -1.29 6.02
C VAL A 46 5.59 -1.37 5.25
N ARG A 47 5.79 -2.40 4.41
CA ARG A 47 7.00 -2.56 3.61
C ARG A 47 7.22 -1.42 2.63
N ILE A 48 6.17 -1.02 1.90
CA ILE A 48 6.25 0.08 0.93
C ILE A 48 6.49 1.41 1.65
N ALA A 49 5.88 1.61 2.82
CA ALA A 49 6.07 2.80 3.65
C ALA A 49 7.48 2.88 4.25
N GLU A 50 8.06 1.77 4.69
CA GLU A 50 9.46 1.68 5.12
C GLU A 50 10.42 2.02 3.97
N GLN A 51 10.18 1.48 2.78
CA GLN A 51 10.97 1.78 1.58
C GLN A 51 10.83 3.26 1.16
N ALA A 52 9.63 3.82 1.27
CA ALA A 52 9.35 5.22 0.96
C ALA A 52 10.00 6.20 1.94
N GLY A 53 9.92 5.92 3.24
CA GLY A 53 10.49 6.76 4.30
C GLY A 53 12.02 6.68 4.42
N GLY A 54 12.65 5.69 3.78
CA GLY A 54 14.11 5.55 3.72
C GLY A 54 14.79 6.46 2.68
N ALA A 55 14.04 7.03 1.74
CA ALA A 55 14.58 7.82 0.62
C ALA A 55 14.78 9.32 0.94
N ASP A 56 14.35 9.79 2.11
CA ASP A 56 14.46 11.20 2.55
C ASP A 56 15.53 11.40 3.65
N ARG A 57 16.63 10.64 3.58
CA ARG A 57 17.81 10.82 4.44
C ARG A 57 19.02 11.29 3.64
#